data_AF-A0AAP8KVK8-F1
#
_entry.id   AF-A0AAP8KVK8-F1
#
_cell.length_a   1.000
_cell.length_b   1.000
_cell.length_c   1.000
_cell.angle_alpha   90.00
_cell.angle_beta   90.00
_cell.angle_gamma   90.00
#
_symmetry.space_group_name_H-M   'P 1'
#
loop_
_entity.id
_entity.type
_entity.pdbx_description
1 polymer ?
#
loop_
_entity_poly.entity_id
_entity_poly.type
_entity_poly.pdbx_seq_one_letter_code
_entity_poly.pdbx_strand_id
1 'polypeptide(L)'
;MPDIIKIILTALIPIVFAIPIMFLKFIHLEEVDLRFETKINQAKLNFNNNIIKYILLLLALFLAPAIGFHAIDGLTLLKKHLSKDTFQTILYMGLLVFLLSIIVTSLVIEKYSHNTKLVKTFISVILISCLTFYCPLVSSAINDKSISTLPVLIALPLLVNLIIIYAAYKMTPQKDNMPLSRIVSEDYIKELDLVHSHMLNDGRSVLYDRYRNKKAVFYICDYSAKVYLELIPVQNTKEEEKEEH
;
A
#
# COMPACT_ATOMS: atom_id res chain seq x y z
N MET A 1 -1.16 -30.03 21.44
CA MET A 1 -0.66 -29.78 20.07
C MET A 1 -1.76 -29.63 19.01
N PRO A 2 -2.81 -30.48 18.93
CA PRO A 2 -3.83 -30.37 17.88
C PRO A 2 -4.72 -29.12 18.02
N ASP A 3 -4.93 -28.60 19.23
CA ASP A 3 -5.81 -27.45 19.45
C ASP A 3 -5.21 -26.12 18.99
N ILE A 4 -3.90 -25.93 19.15
CA ILE A 4 -3.21 -24.69 18.68
C ILE A 4 -3.23 -24.63 17.16
N ILE A 5 -3.00 -25.76 16.48
CA ILE A 5 -3.07 -25.84 15.01
C ILE A 5 -4.51 -25.60 14.55
N LYS A 6 -5.51 -26.15 15.23
CA LYS A 6 -6.92 -25.87 14.93
C LYS A 6 -7.24 -24.38 15.09
N ILE A 7 -6.83 -23.75 16.19
CA ILE A 7 -7.05 -22.31 16.45
C ILE A 7 -6.39 -21.44 15.38
N ILE A 8 -5.15 -21.76 14.99
CA ILE A 8 -4.44 -21.05 13.92
C ILE A 8 -5.17 -21.24 12.59
N LEU A 9 -5.63 -22.45 12.27
CA LEU A 9 -6.34 -22.76 11.04
C LEU A 9 -7.72 -22.08 10.98
N THR A 10 -8.50 -22.10 12.07
CA THR A 10 -9.79 -21.37 12.14
C THR A 10 -9.64 -19.86 12.12
N ALA A 11 -8.50 -19.31 12.54
CA ALA A 11 -8.19 -17.89 12.37
C ALA A 11 -7.70 -17.57 10.96
N LEU A 12 -6.91 -18.45 10.32
CA LEU A 12 -6.35 -18.23 8.98
C LEU A 12 -7.42 -18.29 7.90
N ILE A 13 -8.36 -19.23 7.99
CA ILE A 13 -9.42 -19.46 6.99
C ILE A 13 -10.22 -18.18 6.69
N PRO A 14 -10.83 -17.49 7.67
CA PRO A 14 -11.57 -16.26 7.41
C PRO A 14 -10.67 -15.14 6.89
N ILE A 15 -9.38 -15.08 7.27
CA ILE A 15 -8.42 -14.11 6.72
C ILE A 15 -8.18 -14.40 5.22
N VAL A 16 -7.98 -15.67 4.85
CA VAL A 16 -7.76 -16.11 3.46
C VAL A 16 -8.98 -15.86 2.58
N PHE A 17 -10.21 -15.95 3.12
CA PHE A 17 -11.43 -15.62 2.38
C PHE A 17 -11.77 -14.11 2.38
N ALA A 18 -11.41 -13.38 3.44
CA ALA A 18 -11.63 -11.94 3.50
C ALA A 18 -10.74 -11.17 2.52
N ILE A 19 -9.51 -11.63 2.27
CA ILE A 19 -8.56 -10.97 1.36
C ILE A 19 -9.11 -10.89 -0.09
N PRO A 20 -9.60 -11.98 -0.73
CA PRO A 20 -10.22 -11.93 -2.05
C PRO A 20 -11.48 -11.06 -2.12
N ILE A 21 -12.33 -11.11 -1.10
CA ILE A 21 -13.56 -10.30 -1.05
C ILE A 21 -13.21 -8.80 -0.93
N MET A 22 -12.22 -8.46 -0.09
CA MET A 22 -11.69 -7.10 0.00
C MET A 22 -11.02 -6.67 -1.30
N PHE A 23 -10.32 -7.58 -1.99
CA PHE A 23 -9.66 -7.31 -3.27
C PHE A 23 -10.65 -7.07 -4.41
N LEU A 24 -11.73 -7.85 -4.50
CA LEU A 24 -12.80 -7.64 -5.49
C LEU A 24 -13.53 -6.31 -5.26
N LYS A 25 -13.82 -5.99 -3.99
CA LYS A 25 -14.39 -4.70 -3.60
C LYS A 25 -13.44 -3.53 -3.92
N PHE A 26 -12.13 -3.77 -3.85
CA PHE A 26 -11.09 -2.79 -4.13
C PHE A 26 -10.93 -2.48 -5.63
N ILE A 27 -10.93 -3.48 -6.52
CA ILE A 27 -10.78 -3.26 -7.97
C ILE A 27 -11.91 -2.41 -8.55
N HIS A 28 -13.11 -2.47 -7.96
CA HIS A 28 -14.31 -1.81 -8.47
C HIS A 28 -14.60 -0.45 -7.82
N LEU A 29 -13.73 0.06 -6.94
CA LEU A 29 -13.95 1.33 -6.25
C LEU A 29 -13.08 2.42 -6.86
N GLU A 30 -13.70 3.39 -7.54
CA GLU A 30 -12.98 4.57 -8.03
C GLU A 30 -12.65 5.53 -6.87
N GLU A 31 -11.53 6.26 -6.96
CA GLU A 31 -11.10 7.23 -5.94
C GLU A 31 -12.13 8.33 -5.68
N VAL A 32 -13.03 8.56 -6.64
CA VAL A 32 -14.12 9.53 -6.57
C VAL A 32 -15.23 9.02 -5.65
N ASP A 33 -15.64 7.77 -5.80
CA ASP A 33 -16.73 7.14 -5.03
C ASP A 33 -16.37 7.06 -3.54
N LEU A 34 -15.09 6.83 -3.25
CA LEU A 34 -14.55 6.79 -1.90
C LEU A 34 -14.77 8.12 -1.17
N ARG A 35 -14.83 9.28 -1.85
CA ARG A 35 -14.97 10.60 -1.21
C ARG A 35 -16.38 10.89 -0.70
N PHE A 36 -17.38 10.19 -1.22
CA PHE A 36 -18.80 10.41 -0.89
C PHE A 36 -19.38 9.33 0.04
N GLU A 37 -18.60 8.29 0.30
CA GLU A 37 -18.89 7.30 1.33
C GLU A 37 -18.88 7.90 2.76
N THR A 38 -19.53 7.21 3.70
CA THR A 38 -19.50 7.63 5.10
C THR A 38 -18.07 7.58 5.63
N LYS A 39 -17.70 8.48 6.56
CA LYS A 39 -16.36 8.49 7.20
C LYS A 39 -15.95 7.10 7.74
N ILE A 40 -16.91 6.31 8.19
CA ILE A 40 -16.71 4.94 8.68
C ILE A 40 -16.37 3.98 7.54
N ASN A 41 -17.10 4.04 6.41
CA ASN A 41 -16.82 3.19 5.26
C ASN A 41 -15.52 3.60 4.55
N GLN A 42 -15.23 4.90 4.49
CA GLN A 42 -13.93 5.44 4.06
C GLN A 42 -12.78 4.88 4.91
N ALA A 43 -12.91 4.92 6.24
CA ALA A 43 -11.91 4.37 7.14
C ALA A 43 -11.72 2.86 6.93
N LYS A 44 -12.81 2.10 6.79
CA LYS A 44 -12.76 0.65 6.50
C LYS A 44 -12.09 0.35 5.16
N LEU A 45 -12.42 1.10 4.10
CA LEU A 45 -11.85 0.95 2.77
C LEU A 45 -10.37 1.30 2.74
N ASN A 46 -9.98 2.41 3.38
CA ASN A 46 -8.58 2.80 3.51
C ASN A 46 -7.77 1.78 4.33
N PHE A 47 -8.34 1.26 5.42
CA PHE A 47 -7.73 0.20 6.21
C PHE A 47 -7.53 -1.08 5.38
N ASN A 48 -8.55 -1.52 4.65
CA ASN A 48 -8.48 -2.69 3.79
C ASN A 48 -7.47 -2.52 2.64
N ASN A 49 -7.45 -1.34 2.01
CA ASN A 49 -6.48 -0.99 0.96
C ASN A 49 -5.05 -1.04 1.49
N ASN A 50 -4.83 -0.50 2.70
CA ASN A 50 -3.54 -0.56 3.35
C ASN A 50 -3.13 -2.01 3.67
N ILE A 51 -4.04 -2.85 4.18
CA ILE A 51 -3.75 -4.28 4.43
C ILE A 51 -3.34 -5.00 3.14
N ILE A 52 -4.09 -4.81 2.04
CA ILE A 52 -3.77 -5.46 0.76
C ILE A 52 -2.38 -5.02 0.28
N LYS A 53 -2.08 -3.72 0.35
CA LYS A 53 -0.76 -3.17 0.02
C LYS A 53 0.34 -3.78 0.89
N TYR A 54 0.10 -3.91 2.20
CA TYR A 54 1.04 -4.55 3.15
C TYR A 54 1.32 -6.01 2.78
N ILE A 55 0.27 -6.78 2.47
CA ILE A 55 0.41 -8.21 2.10
C ILE A 55 1.18 -8.34 0.78
N LEU A 56 0.85 -7.53 -0.22
CA LEU A 56 1.57 -7.50 -1.50
C LEU A 56 3.05 -7.15 -1.33
N LEU A 57 3.34 -6.14 -0.50
CA LEU A 57 4.72 -5.73 -0.21
C LEU A 57 5.49 -6.88 0.46
N LEU A 58 4.90 -7.53 1.47
CA LEU A 58 5.50 -8.65 2.17
C LEU A 58 5.78 -9.83 1.23
N LEU A 59 4.84 -10.14 0.34
CA LEU A 59 4.99 -11.21 -0.64
C LEU A 59 6.13 -10.90 -1.62
N ALA A 60 6.12 -9.70 -2.20
CA ALA A 60 7.06 -9.32 -3.25
C ALA A 60 8.49 -9.07 -2.72
N LEU A 61 8.62 -8.44 -1.55
CA LEU A 61 9.90 -7.98 -1.03
C LEU A 61 10.60 -8.98 -0.12
N PHE A 62 9.88 -9.91 0.50
CA PHE A 62 10.46 -10.86 1.46
C PHE A 62 10.22 -12.30 1.06
N LEU A 63 8.96 -12.69 0.83
CA LEU A 63 8.64 -14.09 0.60
C LEU A 63 9.20 -14.58 -0.74
N ALA A 64 9.00 -13.83 -1.83
CA ALA A 64 9.49 -14.22 -3.16
C ALA A 64 11.04 -14.32 -3.22
N PRO A 65 11.83 -13.34 -2.72
CA PRO A 65 13.28 -13.48 -2.66
C PRO A 65 13.77 -14.63 -1.77
N ALA A 66 13.13 -14.85 -0.61
CA ALA A 66 13.52 -15.92 0.30
C ALA A 66 13.22 -17.31 -0.27
N ILE A 67 12.04 -17.50 -0.89
CA ILE A 67 11.69 -18.74 -1.59
C ILE A 67 12.61 -18.95 -2.79
N GLY A 68 12.86 -17.90 -3.59
CA GLY A 68 13.78 -17.98 -4.73
C GLY A 68 15.19 -18.39 -4.31
N PHE A 69 15.72 -17.80 -3.24
CA PHE A 69 17.01 -18.18 -2.66
C PHE A 69 17.03 -19.64 -2.16
N HIS A 70 15.96 -20.11 -1.52
CA HIS A 70 15.85 -21.48 -1.08
C HIS A 70 15.77 -22.47 -2.26
N ALA A 71 14.99 -22.15 -3.29
CA ALA A 71 14.76 -23.00 -4.45
C ALA A 71 16.02 -23.24 -5.30
N ILE A 72 16.97 -22.30 -5.29
CA ILE A 72 18.28 -22.44 -5.97
C ILE A 72 19.35 -23.11 -5.08
N ASP A 73 18.95 -23.72 -3.96
CA ASP A 73 19.86 -24.28 -2.95
C ASP A 73 20.91 -23.26 -2.45
N GLY A 74 20.52 -21.98 -2.37
CA GLY A 74 21.43 -20.88 -2.04
C GLY A 74 22.16 -21.08 -0.70
N LEU A 75 21.50 -21.67 0.29
CA LEU A 75 22.12 -21.99 1.57
C LEU A 75 23.21 -23.05 1.45
N THR A 76 22.99 -24.08 0.63
CA THR A 76 23.97 -25.15 0.37
C THR A 76 25.17 -24.60 -0.38
N LEU A 77 24.94 -23.72 -1.36
CA LEU A 77 26.00 -23.01 -2.09
C LEU A 77 26.86 -22.16 -1.13
N LEU A 78 26.22 -21.38 -0.25
CA LEU A 78 26.95 -20.59 0.75
C LEU A 78 27.77 -21.50 1.69
N LYS A 79 27.17 -22.56 2.25
CA LYS A 79 27.88 -23.49 3.14
C LYS A 79 29.01 -24.28 2.46
N LYS A 80 28.93 -24.49 1.14
CA LYS A 80 29.97 -25.15 0.35
C LYS A 80 31.19 -24.26 0.13
N HIS A 81 30.97 -22.97 -0.09
CA HIS A 81 32.03 -22.02 -0.43
C HIS A 81 32.57 -21.25 0.78
N LEU A 82 31.82 -21.21 1.89
CA LEU A 82 32.22 -20.50 3.11
C LEU A 82 32.40 -21.46 4.28
N SER A 83 33.43 -21.20 5.08
CA SER A 83 33.56 -21.84 6.39
C SER A 83 32.37 -21.46 7.29
N LYS A 84 32.05 -22.31 8.27
CA LYS A 84 30.96 -22.07 9.23
C LYS A 84 31.12 -20.73 9.95
N ASP A 85 32.34 -20.43 10.39
CA ASP A 85 32.64 -19.19 11.12
C ASP A 85 32.48 -17.98 10.22
N THR A 86 33.00 -18.04 8.97
CA THR A 86 32.84 -16.97 8.00
C THR A 86 31.37 -16.71 7.66
N PHE A 87 30.58 -17.76 7.46
CA PHE A 87 29.13 -17.64 7.21
C PHE A 87 28.42 -16.93 8.36
N GLN A 88 28.72 -17.30 9.60
CA GLN A 88 28.15 -16.67 10.78
C GLN A 88 28.59 -15.20 10.91
N THR A 89 29.85 -14.88 10.62
CA THR A 89 30.33 -13.48 10.57
C THR A 89 29.58 -12.66 9.52
N ILE A 90 29.35 -13.21 8.31
CA ILE A 90 28.59 -12.51 7.26
C ILE A 90 27.16 -12.20 7.72
N LEU A 91 26.49 -13.13 8.39
CA LEU A 91 25.14 -12.88 8.91
C LEU A 91 25.12 -11.77 9.96
N TYR A 92 26.09 -11.77 10.90
CA TYR A 92 26.19 -10.71 11.91
C TYR A 92 26.54 -9.35 11.30
N MET A 93 27.46 -9.32 10.33
CA MET A 93 27.81 -8.09 9.62
C MET A 93 26.61 -7.56 8.81
N GLY A 94 25.86 -8.45 8.14
CA GLY A 94 24.64 -8.09 7.43
C GLY A 94 23.58 -7.48 8.37
N LEU A 95 23.38 -8.09 9.54
CA LEU A 95 22.49 -7.56 10.58
C LEU A 95 22.96 -6.19 11.08
N LEU A 96 24.25 -6.01 11.33
CA LEU A 96 24.82 -4.75 11.80
C LEU A 96 24.65 -3.63 10.75
N VAL A 97 24.94 -3.93 9.48
CA VAL A 97 24.72 -2.99 8.37
C VAL A 97 23.24 -2.64 8.24
N PHE A 98 22.33 -3.60 8.39
CA PHE A 98 20.90 -3.35 8.38
C PHE A 98 20.47 -2.42 9.52
N LEU A 99 20.91 -2.66 10.76
CA LEU A 99 20.58 -1.80 11.89
C LEU A 99 21.09 -0.36 11.68
N LEU A 100 22.33 -0.20 11.20
CA LEU A 100 22.88 1.11 10.86
C LEU A 100 22.07 1.78 9.74
N SER A 101 21.67 1.02 8.72
CA SER A 101 20.88 1.54 7.61
C SER A 101 19.51 2.05 8.05
N ILE A 102 18.86 1.40 9.04
CA ILE A 102 17.61 1.90 9.63
C ILE A 102 17.84 3.27 10.27
N ILE A 103 18.87 3.40 11.11
CA ILE A 103 19.16 4.66 11.82
C ILE A 103 19.41 5.79 10.82
N VAL A 104 20.28 5.56 9.84
CA VAL A 104 20.62 6.57 8.82
C VAL A 104 19.40 6.94 7.98
N THR A 105 18.60 5.96 7.57
CA THR A 105 17.42 6.22 6.74
C THR A 105 16.35 7.00 7.50
N SER A 106 16.14 6.71 8.79
CA SER A 106 15.20 7.47 9.63
C SER A 106 15.59 8.95 9.71
N LEU A 107 16.88 9.25 9.94
CA LEU A 107 17.38 10.62 9.94
C LEU A 107 17.21 11.31 8.58
N VAL A 108 17.44 10.56 7.50
CA VAL A 108 17.24 11.03 6.13
C VAL A 108 15.77 11.34 5.84
N ILE A 109 14.84 10.49 6.27
CA ILE A 109 13.40 10.72 6.10
C ILE A 109 12.98 11.99 6.83
N GLU A 110 13.47 12.22 8.05
CA GLU A 110 13.10 13.42 8.81
C GLU A 110 13.66 14.71 8.20
N LYS A 111 14.93 14.70 7.78
CA LYS A 111 15.61 15.91 7.30
C LYS A 111 15.37 16.22 5.82
N TYR A 112 15.20 15.19 4.99
CA TYR A 112 15.18 15.30 3.54
C TYR A 112 13.97 14.61 2.91
N SER A 113 12.82 14.55 3.60
CA SER A 113 11.57 13.98 3.08
C SER A 113 11.15 14.51 1.70
N HIS A 114 11.47 15.77 1.40
CA HIS A 114 11.20 16.42 0.11
C HIS A 114 12.04 15.82 -1.04
N ASN A 115 13.24 15.31 -0.75
CA ASN A 115 14.11 14.69 -1.75
C ASN A 115 13.76 13.20 -1.92
N THR A 116 12.69 12.98 -2.70
CA THR A 116 12.11 11.65 -2.88
C THR A 116 13.09 10.61 -3.45
N LYS A 117 14.03 11.03 -4.30
CA LYS A 117 15.05 10.14 -4.88
C LYS A 117 16.01 9.63 -3.82
N LEU A 118 16.50 10.53 -2.97
CA LEU A 118 17.45 10.21 -1.90
C LEU A 118 16.80 9.25 -0.89
N VAL A 119 15.59 9.55 -0.42
CA VAL A 119 14.87 8.67 0.53
C VAL A 119 14.64 7.27 -0.05
N LYS A 120 14.23 7.18 -1.33
CA LYS A 120 14.08 5.88 -2.02
C LYS A 120 15.38 5.08 -2.07
N THR A 121 16.51 5.72 -2.35
CA THR A 121 17.82 5.05 -2.35
C THR A 121 18.14 4.43 -0.99
N PHE A 122 17.94 5.19 0.10
CA PHE A 122 18.19 4.68 1.45
C PHE A 122 17.25 3.52 1.84
N ILE A 123 15.97 3.59 1.45
CA ILE A 123 15.04 2.47 1.61
C ILE A 123 15.52 1.23 0.85
N SER A 124 16.03 1.38 -0.38
CA SER A 124 16.59 0.25 -1.13
C SER A 124 17.83 -0.35 -0.44
N VAL A 125 18.67 0.48 0.21
CA VAL A 125 19.81 -0.01 1.00
C VAL A 125 19.34 -0.81 2.22
N ILE A 126 18.30 -0.36 2.93
CA ILE A 126 17.66 -1.15 4.01
C ILE A 126 17.19 -2.49 3.46
N LEU A 127 16.48 -2.49 2.33
CA LEU A 127 15.92 -3.70 1.75
C LEU A 127 17.00 -4.72 1.40
N ILE A 128 18.03 -4.28 0.68
CA ILE A 128 19.12 -5.14 0.23
C ILE A 128 19.88 -5.69 1.44
N SER A 129 20.27 -4.83 2.39
CA SER A 129 20.96 -5.27 3.61
C SER A 129 20.11 -6.23 4.44
N CYS A 130 18.79 -6.01 4.53
CA CYS A 130 17.87 -6.94 5.18
C CYS A 130 17.87 -8.31 4.50
N LEU A 131 17.73 -8.34 3.18
CA LEU A 131 17.68 -9.58 2.40
C LEU A 131 18.96 -10.42 2.52
N THR A 132 20.12 -9.78 2.66
CA THR A 132 21.41 -10.50 2.77
C THR A 132 21.48 -11.48 3.94
N PHE A 133 20.86 -11.16 5.08
CA PHE A 133 20.82 -12.08 6.23
C PHE A 133 19.46 -12.77 6.36
N TYR A 134 18.37 -12.15 5.90
CA TYR A 134 17.03 -12.72 5.98
C TYR A 134 16.86 -13.98 5.11
N CYS A 135 17.31 -13.97 3.86
CA CYS A 135 17.13 -15.13 2.96
C CYS A 135 17.87 -16.39 3.45
N PRO A 136 19.16 -16.33 3.87
CA PRO A 136 19.82 -17.47 4.49
C PRO A 136 19.15 -17.93 5.79
N LEU A 137 18.66 -16.99 6.60
CA LEU A 137 17.96 -17.30 7.85
C LEU A 137 16.66 -18.08 7.60
N VAL A 138 15.84 -17.64 6.64
CA VAL A 138 14.61 -18.36 6.22
C VAL A 138 14.96 -19.75 5.71
N SER A 139 15.95 -19.86 4.81
CA SER A 139 16.33 -21.18 4.27
C SER A 139 16.87 -22.12 5.36
N SER A 140 17.58 -21.60 6.38
CA SER A 140 18.04 -22.43 7.50
C SER A 140 16.86 -22.86 8.35
N ALA A 141 15.93 -21.95 8.66
CA ALA A 141 14.73 -22.26 9.44
C ALA A 141 13.86 -23.34 8.78
N ILE A 142 13.73 -23.32 7.45
CA ILE A 142 13.02 -24.35 6.68
C ILE A 142 13.74 -25.71 6.80
N ASN A 143 15.06 -25.73 6.54
CA ASN A 143 15.85 -26.97 6.59
C ASN A 143 15.89 -27.59 7.98
N ASP A 144 16.09 -26.76 9.00
CA ASP A 144 16.22 -27.17 10.40
C ASP A 144 14.85 -27.34 11.09
N LYS A 145 13.74 -27.07 10.38
CA LYS A 145 12.35 -27.08 10.90
C LYS A 145 12.20 -26.29 12.21
N SER A 146 12.92 -25.18 12.31
CA SER A 146 13.10 -24.44 13.57
C SER A 146 11.95 -23.47 13.83
N ILE A 147 10.88 -23.96 14.46
CA ILE A 147 9.68 -23.17 14.79
C ILE A 147 10.01 -21.96 15.66
N SER A 148 11.04 -22.03 16.50
CA SER A 148 11.46 -20.93 17.39
C SER A 148 11.94 -19.68 16.64
N THR A 149 12.31 -19.81 15.37
CA THR A 149 12.74 -18.68 14.52
C THR A 149 11.57 -17.92 13.88
N LEU A 150 10.37 -18.52 13.89
CA LEU A 150 9.17 -17.99 13.23
C LEU A 150 8.77 -16.58 13.71
N PRO A 151 8.85 -16.22 15.01
CA PRO A 151 8.59 -14.86 15.46
C PRO A 151 9.51 -13.83 14.81
N VAL A 152 10.81 -14.14 14.67
CA VAL A 152 11.79 -13.24 14.04
C VAL A 152 11.53 -13.12 12.54
N LEU A 153 11.21 -14.23 11.88
CA LEU A 153 10.90 -14.26 10.44
C LEU A 153 9.66 -13.46 10.06
N ILE A 154 8.71 -13.29 10.99
CA ILE A 154 7.50 -12.47 10.81
C ILE A 154 7.75 -11.02 11.23
N ALA A 155 8.39 -10.79 12.37
CA ALA A 155 8.59 -9.45 12.92
C ALA A 155 9.47 -8.57 12.02
N LEU A 156 10.50 -9.15 11.40
CA LEU A 156 11.47 -8.39 10.61
C LEU A 156 10.86 -7.80 9.31
N PRO A 157 10.14 -8.56 8.46
CA PRO A 157 9.41 -8.00 7.32
C PRO A 157 8.39 -6.93 7.72
N LEU A 158 7.68 -7.13 8.84
CA LEU A 158 6.71 -6.16 9.34
C LEU A 158 7.37 -4.83 9.69
N LEU A 159 8.52 -4.88 10.37
CA LEU A 159 9.28 -3.68 10.74
C LEU A 159 9.72 -2.90 9.50
N VAL A 160 10.29 -3.58 8.50
CA VAL A 160 10.76 -2.90 7.27
C VAL A 160 9.59 -2.33 6.47
N ASN A 161 8.49 -3.07 6.34
CA ASN A 161 7.29 -2.56 5.66
C ASN A 161 6.73 -1.31 6.35
N LEU A 162 6.75 -1.26 7.68
CA LEU A 162 6.32 -0.10 8.45
C LEU A 162 7.20 1.12 8.14
N ILE A 163 8.52 0.94 8.05
CA ILE A 163 9.45 2.02 7.66
C ILE A 163 9.17 2.51 6.23
N ILE A 164 8.95 1.59 5.28
CA ILE A 164 8.64 1.94 3.90
C ILE A 164 7.35 2.77 3.82
N ILE A 165 6.32 2.38 4.56
CA ILE A 165 5.04 3.08 4.56
C ILE A 165 5.12 4.41 5.29
N TYR A 166 5.87 4.48 6.39
CA TYR A 166 6.17 5.75 7.06
C TYR A 166 6.87 6.73 6.11
N ALA A 167 7.88 6.26 5.37
CA ALA A 167 8.58 7.07 4.39
C ALA A 167 7.64 7.51 3.26
N ALA A 168 6.81 6.59 2.73
CA ALA A 168 5.82 6.91 1.71
C ALA A 168 4.83 7.99 2.19
N TYR A 169 4.38 7.91 3.45
CA TYR A 169 3.51 8.92 4.05
C TYR A 169 4.20 10.28 4.14
N LYS A 170 5.46 10.33 4.60
CA LYS A 170 6.23 11.58 4.70
C LYS A 170 6.58 12.19 3.36
N MET A 171 6.76 11.36 2.33
CA MET A 171 7.11 11.80 0.97
C MET A 171 5.91 12.21 0.13
N THR A 172 4.71 11.72 0.47
CA THR A 172 3.50 12.04 -0.28
C THR A 172 3.01 13.42 0.18
N PRO A 173 3.01 14.45 -0.70
CA PRO A 173 2.41 15.72 -0.34
C PRO A 173 0.93 15.47 -0.03
N GLN A 174 0.46 15.96 1.13
CA GLN A 174 -0.98 16.04 1.41
C GLN A 174 -1.57 17.04 0.44
N LYS A 175 -1.92 16.57 -0.76
CA LYS A 175 -2.70 17.38 -1.68
C LYS A 175 -4.10 17.47 -1.09
N ASP A 176 -4.48 18.67 -0.65
CA ASP A 176 -5.89 19.05 -0.50
C ASP A 176 -6.52 19.10 -1.90
N ASN A 177 -6.74 17.92 -2.47
CA ASN A 177 -7.44 17.74 -3.73
C ASN A 177 -8.95 17.86 -3.48
N MET A 178 -9.41 18.88 -2.74
CA MET A 178 -10.84 19.15 -2.69
C MET A 178 -11.24 19.60 -4.11
N PRO A 179 -12.07 18.83 -4.83
CA PRO A 179 -12.62 19.31 -6.09
C PRO A 179 -13.40 20.58 -5.77
N LEU A 180 -13.28 21.60 -6.62
CA LEU A 180 -14.11 22.78 -6.51
C LEU A 180 -15.56 22.31 -6.67
N SER A 181 -16.33 22.41 -5.59
CA SER A 181 -17.72 22.00 -5.57
C SER A 181 -18.61 23.22 -5.53
N ARG A 182 -19.63 23.21 -6.40
CA ARG A 182 -20.66 24.24 -6.43
C ARG A 182 -22.02 23.58 -6.21
N ILE A 183 -22.81 24.13 -5.30
CA ILE A 183 -24.22 23.76 -5.18
C ILE A 183 -24.95 24.35 -6.38
N VAL A 184 -25.67 23.52 -7.10
CA VAL A 184 -26.49 23.92 -8.25
C VAL A 184 -27.98 23.73 -7.95
N SER A 185 -28.84 24.48 -8.63
CA SER A 185 -30.28 24.37 -8.47
C SER A 185 -30.83 23.12 -9.15
N GLU A 186 -32.00 22.67 -8.68
CA GLU A 186 -32.74 21.56 -9.31
C GLU A 186 -33.11 21.89 -10.76
N ASP A 187 -33.47 23.15 -11.04
CA ASP A 187 -33.85 23.59 -12.39
C ASP A 187 -32.67 23.49 -13.37
N TYR A 188 -31.47 23.87 -12.93
CA TYR A 188 -30.25 23.73 -13.74
C TYR A 188 -29.94 22.26 -14.06
N ILE A 189 -30.13 21.35 -13.09
CA ILE A 189 -29.93 19.91 -13.27
C ILE A 189 -30.93 19.32 -14.27
N LYS A 190 -32.18 19.81 -14.27
CA LYS A 190 -33.24 19.36 -15.19
C LYS A 190 -33.00 19.79 -16.65
N GLU A 191 -32.30 20.89 -16.86
CA GLU A 191 -31.93 21.39 -18.19
C GLU A 191 -30.80 20.56 -18.84
N LEU A 192 -30.02 19.83 -18.04
CA LEU A 192 -28.90 19.02 -18.51
C LEU A 192 -29.35 17.62 -18.97
N ASP A 193 -28.78 17.13 -20.07
CA ASP A 193 -28.94 15.73 -20.52
C ASP A 193 -28.01 14.82 -19.72
N LEU A 194 -28.44 14.51 -18.50
CA LEU A 194 -27.67 13.73 -17.54
C LEU A 194 -27.84 12.23 -17.79
N VAL A 195 -26.71 11.54 -17.88
CA VAL A 195 -26.65 10.09 -17.95
C VAL A 195 -26.26 9.54 -16.59
N HIS A 196 -27.04 8.57 -16.11
CA HIS A 196 -26.76 7.89 -14.85
C HIS A 196 -25.50 7.03 -14.97
N SER A 197 -24.53 7.25 -14.09
CA SER A 197 -23.36 6.38 -13.99
C SER A 197 -23.66 5.21 -13.05
N HIS A 198 -23.79 5.51 -11.76
CA HIS A 198 -24.02 4.53 -10.71
C HIS A 198 -24.59 5.22 -9.47
N MET A 199 -25.14 4.41 -8.56
CA MET A 199 -25.56 4.86 -7.24
C MET A 199 -24.40 4.74 -6.25
N LEU A 200 -24.15 5.80 -5.47
CA LEU A 200 -23.19 5.78 -4.36
C LEU A 200 -23.83 5.06 -3.16
N ASN A 201 -25.06 5.43 -2.84
CA ASN A 201 -25.85 4.92 -1.73
C ASN A 201 -27.35 4.99 -2.12
N ASP A 202 -28.23 4.41 -1.31
CA ASP A 202 -29.69 4.34 -1.58
C ASP A 202 -30.36 5.71 -1.89
N GLY A 203 -29.77 6.83 -1.48
CA GLY A 203 -30.29 8.19 -1.75
C GLY A 203 -29.41 9.08 -2.64
N ARG A 204 -28.23 8.62 -3.06
CA ARG A 204 -27.24 9.44 -3.76
C ARG A 204 -26.74 8.81 -5.05
N SER A 205 -26.76 9.56 -6.15
CA SER A 205 -26.32 9.10 -7.47
C SER A 205 -25.23 10.01 -8.07
N VAL A 206 -24.33 9.40 -8.85
CA VAL A 206 -23.38 10.12 -9.70
C VAL A 206 -23.93 10.18 -11.11
N LEU A 207 -23.99 11.39 -11.67
CA LEU A 207 -24.48 11.69 -13.00
C LEU A 207 -23.40 12.43 -13.79
N TYR A 208 -23.39 12.26 -15.12
CA TYR A 208 -22.55 13.05 -16.01
C TYR A 208 -23.39 13.63 -17.15
N ASP A 209 -23.05 14.84 -17.57
CA ASP A 209 -23.65 15.45 -18.75
C ASP A 209 -23.13 14.73 -20.00
N ARG A 210 -24.04 14.31 -20.88
CA ARG A 210 -23.74 13.61 -22.13
C ARG A 210 -22.78 14.40 -23.02
N TYR A 211 -22.83 15.73 -22.96
CA TYR A 211 -22.06 16.61 -23.82
C TYR A 211 -20.75 17.10 -23.20
N ARG A 212 -20.52 16.84 -21.90
CA ARG A 212 -19.28 17.19 -21.20
C ARG A 212 -18.41 15.96 -20.99
N ASN A 213 -17.10 16.18 -20.90
CA ASN A 213 -16.17 15.10 -20.60
C ASN A 213 -16.42 14.59 -19.17
N LYS A 214 -16.69 13.29 -19.03
CA LYS A 214 -16.94 12.60 -17.75
C LYS A 214 -15.82 12.78 -16.73
N LYS A 215 -14.58 13.01 -17.19
CA LYS A 215 -13.42 13.27 -16.34
C LYS A 215 -13.26 14.74 -15.93
N ALA A 216 -14.02 15.64 -16.53
CA ALA A 216 -13.91 17.08 -16.36
C ALA A 216 -15.06 17.69 -15.56
N VAL A 217 -16.28 17.14 -15.65
CA VAL A 217 -17.42 17.59 -14.84
C VAL A 217 -18.31 16.40 -14.53
N PHE A 218 -18.66 16.22 -13.27
CA PHE A 218 -19.67 15.25 -12.85
C PHE A 218 -20.55 15.85 -11.75
N TYR A 219 -21.74 15.29 -11.59
CA TYR A 219 -22.76 15.78 -10.69
C TYR A 219 -23.11 14.73 -9.64
N ILE A 220 -23.40 15.17 -8.43
CA ILE A 220 -23.93 14.32 -7.37
C ILE A 220 -25.28 14.84 -6.94
N CYS A 221 -26.27 13.95 -7.01
CA CYS A 221 -27.64 14.25 -6.64
C CYS A 221 -28.00 13.47 -5.38
N ASP A 222 -28.28 14.19 -4.29
CA ASP A 222 -28.91 13.63 -3.11
C ASP A 222 -30.41 13.88 -3.21
N TYR A 223 -31.17 12.85 -3.59
CA TYR A 223 -32.62 12.97 -3.77
C TYR A 223 -33.37 13.09 -2.45
N SER A 224 -32.79 12.61 -1.35
CA SER A 224 -33.38 12.73 0.00
C SER A 224 -33.24 14.15 0.54
N ALA A 225 -32.10 14.79 0.31
CA ALA A 225 -31.82 16.16 0.76
C ALA A 225 -32.17 17.24 -0.28
N LYS A 226 -32.50 16.86 -1.52
CA LYS A 226 -32.65 17.77 -2.68
C LYS A 226 -31.44 18.67 -2.89
N VAL A 227 -30.24 18.11 -2.72
CA VAL A 227 -28.97 18.81 -2.89
C VAL A 227 -28.28 18.28 -4.14
N TYR A 228 -27.83 19.21 -4.99
CA TYR A 228 -27.18 18.91 -6.25
C TYR A 228 -25.81 19.59 -6.27
N LEU A 229 -24.76 18.82 -6.50
CA LEU A 229 -23.37 19.30 -6.50
C LEU A 229 -22.77 19.13 -7.89
N GLU A 230 -22.24 20.20 -8.46
CA GLU A 230 -21.34 20.18 -9.62
C GLU A 230 -19.90 20.12 -9.11
N LEU A 231 -19.14 19.13 -9.59
CA LEU A 231 -17.75 18.91 -9.18
C LEU A 231 -16.82 19.16 -10.35
N ILE A 232 -15.96 20.16 -10.19
CA ILE A 232 -14.93 20.52 -11.17
C ILE A 232 -13.58 20.05 -10.61
N PRO A 233 -12.86 19.14 -11.29
CA PRO A 233 -11.53 18.73 -10.91
C PRO A 233 -10.59 19.94 -10.99
N VAL A 234 -9.75 20.10 -9.98
CA VAL A 234 -8.74 21.17 -9.95
C VAL A 234 -7.80 20.96 -11.14
N GLN A 235 -7.78 21.91 -12.08
CA GLN A 235 -6.77 21.95 -13.14
C GLN A 235 -5.39 22.05 -12.46
N ASN A 236 -4.49 21.12 -12.76
CA ASN A 236 -3.10 21.25 -12.31
C ASN A 236 -2.52 22.48 -13.03
N THR A 237 -2.31 23.58 -12.30
CA THR A 237 -1.68 24.84 -12.76
C THR A 237 -0.19 24.66 -13.09
N LYS A 238 0.20 23.54 -13.72
CA LYS A 238 1.56 23.26 -14.17
C LYS A 238 1.70 23.24 -15.69
N GLU A 239 0.60 23.41 -16.42
CA GLU A 239 0.63 23.47 -17.89
C GLU A 239 0.69 24.91 -18.41
N GLU A 240 0.34 25.93 -17.61
CA GLU A 240 0.36 27.34 -18.06
C GLU A 240 1.75 28.01 -17.93
N GLU A 241 2.66 27.54 -17.05
CA GLU A 241 4.01 28.10 -16.93
C GLU A 241 4.98 27.67 -18.06
N LYS A 242 4.55 26.82 -18.99
CA LYS A 242 5.40 26.36 -20.12
C LYS A 242 5.17 27.09 -21.43
N GLU A 243 4.18 27.97 -21.52
CA GLU A 243 3.92 28.76 -22.73
C GLU A 243 4.46 30.21 -22.66
N GLU A 244 5.05 30.63 -21.53
CA GLU A 244 5.61 31.99 -21.36
C GLU A 244 7.16 32.06 -21.22
N HIS A 245 7.90 31.02 -21.63
CA HIS A 245 9.36 31.08 -21.71
C HIS A 245 9.94 30.66 -23.06
#